data_AF-A0AAN4UB81-F1
#
_entry.id   AF-A0AAN4UB81-F1
#
_cell.length_a   1.000
_cell.length_b   1.000
_cell.length_c   1.000
_cell.angle_alpha   90.00
_cell.angle_beta   90.00
_cell.angle_gamma   90.00
#
_symmetry.space_group_name_H-M   'P 1'
#
loop_
_entity.id
_entity.type
_entity.pdbx_description
1 polymer ?
#
loop_
_entity_poly.entity_id
_entity_poly.type
_entity_poly.pdbx_seq_one_letter_code
_entity_poly.pdbx_strand_id
1 'polypeptide(L)'
;MSSKINKIILVVGVFLFILVVVLGAVYWQNSTKHQMKLLTETIAQKDYEKFHEISPSFNDGKTLNKETFLIFAESFPEKNKENEIRKYTNSKTVFEQMGQDGWFTPTKFVPRPRYLTLETEDNTEATISVGNHLLTTENAKVGPLIGADYSMSYAINSPVYGDLQQDHKAKLTSENQTFTLEEKEAFIADTTFQEKLLNQVVSYYSSMNQGIQNNLDFSEVTGAEDKTKATLQQTFDGLRPYVESVEQTFQEFIMNSESLKIEGSDDEPTAIFDLYTDTSLSVEAKTADKKTEEITNASNNAVVTMQFDQGAEEWLIQSIDFETYTQQPDEWSHTSKITLPDANKARWQEGQKSQGEI
;
A
#
# COMPACT_ATOMS: atom_id res chain seq x y z
N MET A 1 -37.45 78.34 26.50
CA MET A 1 -37.23 77.56 25.26
C MET A 1 -35.85 76.88 25.19
N SER A 2 -34.77 77.51 25.68
CA SER A 2 -33.39 76.98 25.63
C SER A 2 -33.18 75.58 26.26
N SER A 3 -33.78 75.27 27.41
CA SER A 3 -33.56 73.95 28.08
C SER A 3 -34.22 72.76 27.37
N LYS A 4 -35.34 72.97 26.64
CA LYS A 4 -35.97 71.93 25.83
C LYS A 4 -35.15 71.63 24.57
N ILE A 5 -34.58 72.66 23.95
CA ILE A 5 -33.72 72.52 22.76
C ILE A 5 -32.42 71.79 23.13
N ASN A 6 -31.79 72.12 24.27
CA ASN A 6 -30.59 71.42 24.74
C ASN A 6 -30.86 69.93 25.08
N LYS A 7 -32.04 69.60 25.63
CA LYS A 7 -32.45 68.20 25.86
C LYS A 7 -32.67 67.43 24.55
N ILE A 8 -33.27 68.06 23.53
CA ILE A 8 -33.47 67.44 22.21
C ILE A 8 -32.13 67.19 21.52
N ILE A 9 -31.21 68.18 21.55
CA ILE A 9 -29.87 68.03 20.97
C ILE A 9 -29.09 66.91 21.69
N LEU A 10 -29.19 66.82 23.02
CA LEU A 10 -28.57 65.75 23.79
C LEU A 10 -29.14 64.37 23.41
N VAL A 11 -30.47 64.22 23.34
CA VAL A 11 -31.11 62.96 22.96
C VAL A 11 -30.76 62.54 21.54
N VAL A 12 -30.75 63.49 20.59
CA VAL A 12 -30.31 63.23 19.20
C VAL A 12 -28.83 62.86 19.16
N GLY A 13 -27.98 63.52 19.93
CA GLY A 13 -26.56 63.20 20.05
C GLY A 13 -26.30 61.80 20.61
N VAL A 14 -27.02 61.39 21.65
CA VAL A 14 -26.94 60.03 22.21
C VAL A 14 -27.46 59.00 21.21
N PHE A 15 -28.57 59.28 20.52
CA PHE A 15 -29.10 58.38 19.49
C PHE A 15 -28.12 58.20 18.33
N LEU A 16 -27.53 59.29 17.82
CA LEU A 16 -26.51 59.23 16.77
C LEU A 16 -25.26 58.49 17.24
N PHE A 17 -24.83 58.67 18.50
CA PHE A 17 -23.70 57.93 19.06
C PHE A 17 -23.99 56.42 19.11
N ILE A 18 -25.17 56.00 19.59
CA ILE A 18 -25.57 54.59 19.59
C ILE A 18 -25.60 54.05 18.17
N LEU A 19 -26.15 54.81 17.22
CA LEU A 19 -26.24 54.42 15.82
C LEU A 19 -24.85 54.23 15.20
N VAL A 20 -23.89 55.10 15.50
CA VAL A 20 -22.49 54.95 15.07
C VAL A 20 -21.83 53.71 15.69
N VAL A 21 -22.07 53.44 16.98
CA VAL A 21 -21.53 52.24 17.65
C VAL A 21 -22.11 50.96 17.04
N VAL A 22 -23.43 50.92 16.80
CA VAL A 22 -24.10 49.75 16.20
C VAL A 22 -23.62 49.54 14.76
N LEU A 23 -23.58 50.59 13.94
CA LEU A 23 -23.06 50.49 12.58
C LEU A 23 -21.58 50.09 12.55
N GLY A 24 -20.77 50.60 13.48
CA GLY A 24 -19.37 50.21 13.63
C GLY A 24 -19.20 48.73 14.02
N ALA A 25 -20.04 48.23 14.92
CA ALA A 25 -20.05 46.82 15.32
C ALA A 25 -20.47 45.91 14.16
N VAL A 26 -21.53 46.28 13.43
CA VAL A 26 -22.02 45.55 12.24
C VAL A 26 -20.95 45.54 11.14
N TYR A 27 -20.33 46.69 10.87
CA TYR A 27 -19.23 46.79 9.92
C TYR A 27 -18.04 45.90 10.32
N TRP A 28 -17.65 45.89 11.60
CA TRP A 28 -16.58 45.04 12.10
C TRP A 28 -16.92 43.55 11.95
N GLN A 29 -18.13 43.13 12.34
CA GLN A 29 -18.59 41.75 12.21
C GLN A 29 -18.58 41.27 10.76
N ASN A 30 -18.94 42.14 9.81
CA ASN A 30 -18.97 41.80 8.38
C ASN A 30 -17.60 41.93 7.70
N SER A 31 -16.60 42.50 8.37
CA SER A 31 -15.28 42.75 7.80
C SER A 31 -14.52 41.46 7.48
N THR A 32 -13.74 41.49 6.40
CA THR A 32 -12.85 40.40 5.98
C THR A 32 -11.93 39.93 7.10
N LYS A 33 -11.42 40.85 7.93
CA LYS A 33 -10.52 40.52 9.05
C LYS A 33 -11.24 39.73 10.15
N HIS A 34 -12.47 40.09 10.49
CA HIS A 34 -13.27 39.36 11.48
C HIS A 34 -13.69 38.00 10.95
N GLN A 35 -14.21 37.94 9.72
CA GLN A 35 -14.65 36.70 9.08
C GLN A 35 -13.48 35.71 8.89
N MET A 36 -12.28 36.18 8.53
CA MET A 36 -11.06 35.35 8.46
C MET A 36 -10.65 34.79 9.82
N LYS A 37 -10.76 35.60 10.88
CA LYS A 37 -10.48 35.16 12.25
C LYS A 37 -11.48 34.07 12.66
N LEU A 38 -12.76 34.28 12.41
CA LEU A 38 -13.81 33.32 12.70
C LEU A 38 -13.59 32.02 11.92
N LEU A 39 -13.27 32.09 10.61
CA LEU A 39 -12.92 30.93 9.80
C LEU A 39 -11.77 30.11 10.41
N THR A 40 -10.71 30.79 10.83
CA THR A 40 -9.56 30.13 11.47
C THR A 40 -9.97 29.42 12.76
N GLU A 41 -10.74 30.10 13.61
CA GLU A 41 -11.20 29.58 14.90
C GLU A 41 -12.13 28.37 14.74
N THR A 42 -13.04 28.42 13.76
CA THR A 42 -14.00 27.32 13.51
C THR A 42 -13.30 26.07 12.98
N ILE A 43 -12.30 26.22 12.10
CA ILE A 43 -11.46 25.09 11.65
C ILE A 43 -10.69 24.50 12.85
N ALA A 44 -10.04 25.35 13.66
CA ALA A 44 -9.27 24.89 14.81
C ALA A 44 -10.13 24.14 15.85
N GLN A 45 -11.37 24.61 16.06
CA GLN A 45 -12.34 24.02 16.98
C GLN A 45 -13.16 22.86 16.38
N LYS A 46 -12.96 22.54 15.09
CA LYS A 46 -13.79 21.56 14.34
C LYS A 46 -15.30 21.88 14.39
N ASP A 47 -15.66 23.16 14.41
CA ASP A 47 -17.06 23.64 14.44
C ASP A 47 -17.61 23.80 13.01
N TYR A 48 -18.21 22.73 12.49
CA TYR A 48 -18.75 22.67 11.13
C TYR A 48 -19.86 23.68 10.88
N GLU A 49 -20.77 23.90 11.82
CA GLU A 49 -21.94 24.77 11.61
C GLU A 49 -21.50 26.22 11.40
N LYS A 50 -20.62 26.73 12.27
CA LYS A 50 -20.07 28.08 12.10
C LYS A 50 -19.13 28.18 10.90
N PHE A 51 -18.41 27.11 10.57
CA PHE A 51 -17.63 27.06 9.34
C PHE A 51 -18.54 27.21 8.10
N HIS A 52 -19.63 26.46 8.04
CA HIS A 52 -20.58 26.45 6.93
C HIS A 52 -21.26 27.82 6.73
N GLU A 53 -21.49 28.58 7.81
CA GLU A 53 -21.96 29.96 7.70
C GLU A 53 -20.98 30.85 6.90
N ILE A 54 -19.67 30.64 7.01
CA ILE A 54 -18.63 31.46 6.36
C ILE A 54 -18.25 30.89 4.99
N SER A 55 -18.31 29.57 4.86
CA SER A 55 -17.87 28.76 3.72
C SER A 55 -18.96 27.75 3.33
N PRO A 56 -20.11 28.20 2.79
CA PRO A 56 -21.28 27.34 2.58
C PRO A 56 -21.08 26.33 1.45
N SER A 57 -20.23 26.65 0.48
CA SER A 57 -19.96 25.83 -0.69
C SER A 57 -18.52 26.02 -1.16
N PHE A 58 -18.10 25.16 -2.06
CA PHE A 58 -16.95 25.42 -2.92
C PHE A 58 -17.24 26.60 -3.85
N ASN A 59 -16.17 27.18 -4.43
CA ASN A 59 -16.28 28.31 -5.35
C ASN A 59 -16.94 27.95 -6.69
N ASP A 60 -17.03 26.67 -7.02
CA ASP A 60 -17.75 26.13 -8.18
C ASP A 60 -19.23 25.78 -7.86
N GLY A 61 -19.68 26.07 -6.64
CA GLY A 61 -21.04 25.81 -6.16
C GLY A 61 -21.28 24.40 -5.64
N LYS A 62 -20.29 23.49 -5.64
CA LYS A 62 -20.45 22.15 -5.05
C LYS A 62 -20.65 22.24 -3.53
N THR A 63 -21.45 21.30 -3.02
CA THR A 63 -21.72 21.18 -1.58
C THR A 63 -20.45 20.89 -0.81
N LEU A 64 -20.20 21.67 0.24
CA LEU A 64 -19.16 21.40 1.22
C LEU A 64 -19.81 20.71 2.41
N ASN A 65 -19.54 19.41 2.58
CA ASN A 65 -20.14 18.60 3.64
C ASN A 65 -19.26 18.54 4.91
N LYS A 66 -19.81 17.98 5.98
CA LYS A 66 -19.13 17.86 7.28
C LYS A 66 -17.87 17.00 7.24
N GLU A 67 -17.88 15.93 6.45
CA GLU A 67 -16.74 15.01 6.32
C GLU A 67 -15.54 15.71 5.66
N THR A 68 -15.76 16.39 4.54
CA THR A 68 -14.73 17.21 3.86
C THR A 68 -14.14 18.26 4.79
N PHE A 69 -14.98 18.92 5.59
CA PHE A 69 -14.52 19.87 6.61
C PHE A 69 -13.65 19.19 7.69
N LEU A 70 -14.08 18.05 8.21
CA LEU A 70 -13.33 17.33 9.26
C LEU A 70 -11.97 16.86 8.75
N ILE A 71 -11.92 16.29 7.54
CA ILE A 71 -10.68 15.89 6.87
C ILE A 71 -9.72 17.07 6.75
N PHE A 72 -10.22 18.25 6.34
CA PHE A 72 -9.42 19.46 6.28
C PHE A 72 -8.97 19.95 7.66
N ALA A 73 -9.85 19.96 8.67
CA ALA A 73 -9.49 20.40 10.01
C ALA A 73 -8.48 19.47 10.71
N GLU A 74 -8.47 18.20 10.34
CA GLU A 74 -7.60 17.15 10.88
C GLU A 74 -6.24 17.03 10.18
N SER A 75 -6.07 17.63 9.00
CA SER A 75 -4.77 17.64 8.32
C SER A 75 -3.72 18.55 8.97
N PHE A 76 -4.15 19.46 9.86
CA PHE A 76 -3.25 20.39 10.54
C PHE A 76 -2.62 19.78 11.80
N PRO A 77 -1.30 19.92 12.00
CA PRO A 77 -0.65 19.47 13.22
C PRO A 77 -1.16 20.26 14.44
N GLU A 78 -1.29 19.59 15.59
CA GLU A 78 -1.72 20.23 16.84
C GLU A 78 -0.76 21.35 17.28
N LYS A 79 0.53 21.20 16.99
CA LYS A 79 1.53 22.25 17.24
C LYS A 79 1.35 23.40 16.25
N ASN A 80 1.13 24.61 16.78
CA ASN A 80 0.95 25.84 15.99
C ASN A 80 -0.28 25.80 15.04
N LYS A 81 -1.29 24.98 15.36
CA LYS A 81 -2.47 24.72 14.52
C LYS A 81 -3.11 25.98 13.93
N GLU A 82 -3.40 26.99 14.77
CA GLU A 82 -4.00 28.25 14.28
C GLU A 82 -3.11 29.00 13.28
N ASN A 83 -1.79 29.01 13.49
CA ASN A 83 -0.86 29.69 12.60
C ASN A 83 -0.76 28.96 11.27
N GLU A 84 -0.76 27.62 11.27
CA GLU A 84 -0.80 26.83 10.05
C GLU A 84 -2.12 27.05 9.31
N ILE A 85 -3.28 26.92 9.98
CA ILE A 85 -4.60 27.18 9.37
C ILE A 85 -4.62 28.56 8.69
N ARG A 86 -4.12 29.60 9.36
CA ARG A 86 -4.05 30.96 8.79
C ARG A 86 -3.27 31.03 7.49
N LYS A 87 -2.24 30.22 7.29
CA LYS A 87 -1.50 30.21 6.00
C LYS A 87 -2.39 29.73 4.87
N TYR A 88 -3.20 28.69 5.08
CA TYR A 88 -4.07 28.13 4.07
C TYR A 88 -5.31 29.01 3.86
N THR A 89 -5.93 29.52 4.92
CA THR A 89 -7.11 30.40 4.79
C THR A 89 -6.79 31.75 4.14
N ASN A 90 -5.57 32.29 4.33
CA ASN A 90 -5.11 33.48 3.62
C ASN A 90 -4.65 33.20 2.18
N SER A 91 -4.52 31.93 1.77
CA SER A 91 -4.07 31.60 0.43
C SER A 91 -5.19 31.75 -0.59
N LYS A 92 -4.96 32.59 -1.61
CA LYS A 92 -5.88 32.77 -2.75
C LYS A 92 -6.01 31.52 -3.64
N THR A 93 -5.06 30.59 -3.54
CA THR A 93 -5.10 29.30 -4.24
C THR A 93 -5.95 28.28 -3.50
N VAL A 94 -6.24 28.48 -2.21
CA VAL A 94 -7.08 27.59 -1.41
C VAL A 94 -8.48 28.19 -1.23
N PHE A 95 -8.58 29.46 -0.85
CA PHE A 95 -9.84 30.15 -0.64
C PHE A 95 -10.01 31.36 -1.58
N GLU A 96 -11.22 31.53 -2.06
CA GLU A 96 -11.68 32.70 -2.78
C GLU A 96 -12.56 33.56 -1.88
N GLN A 97 -12.31 34.87 -1.90
CA GLN A 97 -13.09 35.83 -1.12
C GLN A 97 -14.27 36.31 -1.94
N MET A 98 -15.48 36.18 -1.40
CA MET A 98 -16.72 36.63 -2.05
C MET A 98 -17.46 37.64 -1.17
N GLY A 99 -18.25 38.52 -1.81
CA GLY A 99 -19.12 39.47 -1.11
C GLY A 99 -18.39 40.67 -0.49
N GLN A 100 -17.36 41.22 -1.17
CA GLN A 100 -16.53 42.31 -0.64
C GLN A 100 -17.23 43.69 -0.55
N ASP A 101 -18.47 43.84 -1.04
CA ASP A 101 -19.06 45.16 -1.31
C ASP A 101 -20.30 45.52 -0.45
N GLY A 102 -20.23 45.39 0.87
CA GLY A 102 -21.32 45.89 1.73
C GLY A 102 -21.05 45.97 3.22
N TRP A 103 -21.62 46.98 3.89
CA TRP A 103 -21.63 47.09 5.36
C TRP A 103 -22.47 45.99 6.02
N PHE A 104 -23.38 45.38 5.27
CA PHE A 104 -24.40 44.45 5.76
C PHE A 104 -24.23 43.02 5.25
N THR A 105 -23.24 42.77 4.37
CA THR A 105 -22.97 41.44 3.81
C THR A 105 -21.61 40.97 4.33
N PRO A 106 -21.55 39.88 5.11
CA PRO A 106 -20.27 39.37 5.59
C PRO A 106 -19.43 38.83 4.43
N THR A 107 -18.12 39.10 4.46
CA THR A 107 -17.19 38.47 3.52
C THR A 107 -17.25 36.95 3.69
N LYS A 108 -17.45 36.23 2.59
CA LYS A 108 -17.40 34.76 2.54
C LYS A 108 -16.03 34.30 2.05
N PHE A 109 -15.61 33.14 2.52
CA PHE A 109 -14.37 32.49 2.10
C PHE A 109 -14.71 31.11 1.55
N VAL A 110 -14.86 31.00 0.23
CA VAL A 110 -15.25 29.74 -0.39
C VAL A 110 -14.00 28.99 -0.86
N PRO A 111 -13.80 27.72 -0.48
CA PRO A 111 -12.64 26.97 -0.93
C PRO A 111 -12.72 26.65 -2.42
N ARG A 112 -11.56 26.56 -3.08
CA ARG A 112 -11.42 25.98 -4.41
C ARG A 112 -11.40 24.46 -4.27
N PRO A 113 -12.24 23.71 -5.01
CA PRO A 113 -12.29 22.26 -4.89
C PRO A 113 -10.99 21.65 -5.40
N ARG A 114 -10.52 20.62 -4.69
CA ARG A 114 -9.35 19.84 -5.05
C ARG A 114 -9.70 18.38 -5.20
N TYR A 115 -9.03 17.76 -6.15
CA TYR A 115 -9.20 16.36 -6.47
C TYR A 115 -7.86 15.66 -6.45
N LEU A 116 -7.93 14.40 -6.05
CA LEU A 116 -6.86 13.45 -6.20
C LEU A 116 -7.32 12.34 -7.13
N THR A 117 -6.48 11.95 -8.06
CA THR A 117 -6.69 10.79 -8.92
C THR A 117 -5.55 9.81 -8.68
N LEU A 118 -5.89 8.57 -8.37
CA LEU A 118 -4.96 7.44 -8.41
C LEU A 118 -5.16 6.72 -9.75
N GLU A 119 -4.10 6.59 -10.53
CA GLU A 119 -4.10 5.78 -11.75
C GLU A 119 -3.50 4.42 -11.40
N THR A 120 -4.28 3.36 -11.59
CA THR A 120 -3.89 1.96 -11.39
C THR A 120 -3.96 1.19 -12.70
N GLU A 121 -3.43 -0.03 -12.72
CA GLU A 121 -3.64 -0.96 -13.84
C GLU A 121 -5.11 -1.41 -13.92
N ASP A 122 -5.49 -2.00 -15.06
CA ASP A 122 -6.85 -2.51 -15.28
C ASP A 122 -7.16 -3.64 -14.29
N ASN A 123 -8.38 -3.65 -13.74
CA ASN A 123 -8.88 -4.62 -12.73
C ASN A 123 -8.26 -4.53 -11.32
N THR A 124 -7.41 -3.54 -11.05
CA THR A 124 -6.89 -3.29 -9.71
C THR A 124 -7.91 -2.52 -8.88
N GLU A 125 -8.37 -3.10 -7.77
CA GLU A 125 -9.23 -2.40 -6.82
C GLU A 125 -8.39 -1.54 -5.87
N ALA A 126 -8.68 -0.24 -5.80
CA ALA A 126 -7.99 0.68 -4.91
C ALA A 126 -8.97 1.43 -4.00
N THR A 127 -8.67 1.39 -2.70
CA THR A 127 -9.34 2.20 -1.68
C THR A 127 -8.40 3.28 -1.19
N ILE A 128 -8.91 4.49 -0.97
CA ILE A 128 -8.11 5.64 -0.54
C ILE A 128 -8.65 6.13 0.80
N SER A 129 -7.75 6.25 1.77
CA SER A 129 -8.02 6.84 3.07
C SER A 129 -7.23 8.14 3.23
N VAL A 130 -7.85 9.16 3.81
CA VAL A 130 -7.20 10.43 4.16
C VAL A 130 -7.27 10.59 5.68
N GLY A 131 -6.12 10.44 6.35
CA GLY A 131 -6.10 10.24 7.79
C GLY A 131 -6.93 9.00 8.17
N ASN A 132 -7.92 9.18 9.05
CA ASN A 132 -8.80 8.09 9.49
C ASN A 132 -10.11 7.96 8.68
N HIS A 133 -10.24 8.71 7.58
CA HIS A 133 -11.47 8.74 6.78
C HIS A 133 -11.28 7.91 5.52
N LEU A 134 -12.02 6.80 5.41
CA LEU A 134 -12.11 6.01 4.20
C LEU A 134 -13.02 6.74 3.20
N LEU A 135 -12.48 7.11 2.04
CA LEU A 135 -13.20 7.88 1.05
C LEU A 135 -13.73 6.97 -0.05
N THR A 136 -14.99 7.17 -0.42
CA THR A 136 -15.56 6.53 -1.61
C THR A 136 -14.85 7.05 -2.85
N THR A 137 -14.27 6.14 -3.63
CA THR A 137 -13.62 6.44 -4.90
C THR A 137 -14.61 6.18 -6.04
N GLU A 138 -14.71 7.11 -6.98
CA GLU A 138 -15.36 6.87 -8.28
C GLU A 138 -14.27 6.94 -9.34
N ASN A 139 -14.01 5.83 -10.03
CA ASN A 139 -12.88 5.71 -10.98
C ASN A 139 -11.55 6.17 -10.36
N ALA A 140 -11.24 5.67 -9.16
CA ALA A 140 -10.02 5.99 -8.41
C ALA A 140 -9.79 7.50 -8.15
N LYS A 141 -10.85 8.30 -8.20
CA LYS A 141 -10.83 9.74 -7.93
C LYS A 141 -11.48 10.06 -6.58
N VAL A 142 -10.82 10.95 -5.84
CA VAL A 142 -11.24 11.43 -4.52
C VAL A 142 -11.48 12.94 -4.56
N GLY A 143 -12.61 13.38 -3.98
CA GLY A 143 -12.94 14.78 -3.76
C GLY A 143 -14.41 15.12 -4.06
N PRO A 144 -14.81 16.40 -3.90
CA PRO A 144 -13.94 17.55 -3.67
C PRO A 144 -13.39 17.64 -2.24
N LEU A 145 -12.11 17.98 -2.12
CA LEU A 145 -11.43 18.34 -0.87
C LEU A 145 -11.11 19.84 -0.81
N ILE A 146 -10.86 20.37 0.38
CA ILE A 146 -10.31 21.72 0.57
C ILE A 146 -8.78 21.64 0.38
N GLY A 147 -8.17 22.62 -0.27
CA GLY A 147 -6.71 22.58 -0.50
C GLY A 147 -5.90 22.56 0.79
N ALA A 148 -5.21 21.44 1.05
CA ALA A 148 -4.26 21.26 2.14
C ALA A 148 -3.16 20.28 1.77
N ASP A 149 -2.23 20.05 2.69
CA ASP A 149 -1.31 18.91 2.61
C ASP A 149 -1.93 17.74 3.40
N TYR A 150 -2.14 16.62 2.73
CA TYR A 150 -2.82 15.45 3.27
C TYR A 150 -1.85 14.28 3.39
N SER A 151 -1.89 13.58 4.52
CA SER A 151 -1.34 12.24 4.64
C SER A 151 -2.45 11.26 4.33
N MET A 152 -2.20 10.39 3.36
CA MET A 152 -3.16 9.45 2.84
C MET A 152 -2.55 8.06 2.84
N SER A 153 -3.41 7.07 2.83
CA SER A 153 -3.00 5.69 2.60
C SER A 153 -3.89 5.13 1.50
N TYR A 154 -3.32 4.45 0.53
CA TYR A 154 -4.09 3.63 -0.39
C TYR A 154 -3.86 2.16 -0.07
N ALA A 155 -4.94 1.39 -0.14
CA ALA A 155 -4.89 -0.05 -0.11
C ALA A 155 -5.32 -0.58 -1.48
N ILE A 156 -4.45 -1.39 -2.07
CA ILE A 156 -4.58 -2.02 -3.37
C ILE A 156 -4.82 -3.50 -3.15
N ASN A 157 -5.80 -4.05 -3.85
CA ASN A 157 -5.99 -5.49 -3.97
C ASN A 157 -5.73 -5.87 -5.42
N SER A 158 -4.61 -6.55 -5.65
CA SER A 158 -4.19 -7.08 -6.94
C SER A 158 -4.46 -8.58 -6.99
N PRO A 159 -5.17 -9.09 -8.02
CA PRO A 159 -5.37 -10.53 -8.17
C PRO A 159 -4.06 -11.31 -8.36
N VAL A 160 -3.02 -10.65 -8.89
CA VAL A 160 -1.71 -11.26 -9.17
C VAL A 160 -0.79 -11.18 -7.95
N TYR A 161 -0.61 -9.96 -7.44
CA TYR A 161 0.41 -9.69 -6.43
C TYR A 161 -0.11 -9.79 -5.00
N GLY A 162 -1.43 -9.66 -4.79
CA GLY A 162 -2.08 -9.69 -3.47
C GLY A 162 -2.42 -8.30 -2.95
N ASP A 163 -2.39 -8.13 -1.63
CA ASP A 163 -2.74 -6.87 -0.98
C ASP A 163 -1.50 -6.00 -0.72
N LEU A 164 -1.63 -4.70 -0.98
CA LEU A 164 -0.60 -3.71 -0.69
C LEU A 164 -1.23 -2.49 -0.01
N GLN A 165 -0.57 -1.98 1.03
CA GLN A 165 -0.92 -0.71 1.65
C GLN A 165 0.28 0.23 1.62
N GLN A 166 0.10 1.43 1.09
CA GLN A 166 1.17 2.43 1.07
C GLN A 166 0.66 3.81 1.50
N ASP A 167 1.53 4.52 2.20
CA ASP A 167 1.31 5.89 2.63
C ASP A 167 1.81 6.88 1.58
N HIS A 168 1.02 7.91 1.33
CA HIS A 168 1.31 8.95 0.37
C HIS A 168 1.01 10.34 0.93
N LYS A 169 1.84 11.33 0.56
CA LYS A 169 1.61 12.73 0.93
C LYS A 169 1.16 13.53 -0.28
N ALA A 170 -0.11 13.91 -0.30
CA ALA A 170 -0.66 14.78 -1.33
C ALA A 170 -0.59 16.25 -0.91
N LYS A 171 -0.13 17.10 -1.83
CA LYS A 171 -0.08 18.56 -1.69
C LYS A 171 -1.10 19.21 -2.61
N LEU A 172 -2.30 19.45 -2.08
CA LEU A 172 -3.44 20.01 -2.82
C LEU A 172 -3.58 21.54 -2.67
N THR A 173 -2.54 22.23 -2.23
CA THR A 173 -2.59 23.67 -1.94
C THR A 173 -2.83 24.57 -3.16
N SER A 174 -2.40 24.12 -4.34
CA SER A 174 -2.39 24.93 -5.57
C SER A 174 -3.18 24.31 -6.71
N GLU A 175 -3.14 22.98 -6.84
CA GLU A 175 -3.69 22.23 -7.96
C GLU A 175 -4.19 20.85 -7.52
N ASN A 176 -4.92 20.19 -8.41
CA ASN A 176 -5.25 18.78 -8.26
C ASN A 176 -3.98 17.95 -8.42
N GLN A 177 -3.97 16.75 -7.86
CA GLN A 177 -2.86 15.82 -8.06
C GLN A 177 -3.33 14.52 -8.67
N THR A 178 -2.51 14.00 -9.57
CA THR A 178 -2.64 12.67 -10.12
C THR A 178 -1.39 11.90 -9.74
N PHE A 179 -1.59 10.68 -9.28
CA PHE A 179 -0.52 9.76 -8.93
C PHE A 179 -0.74 8.48 -9.70
N THR A 180 0.29 8.05 -10.44
CA THR A 180 0.30 6.76 -11.10
C THR A 180 0.99 5.78 -10.18
N LEU A 181 0.30 4.71 -9.83
CA LEU A 181 0.88 3.58 -9.12
C LEU A 181 1.60 2.71 -10.13
N GLU A 182 2.92 2.63 -10.02
CA GLU A 182 3.70 1.59 -10.69
C GLU A 182 3.54 0.29 -9.89
N GLU A 183 2.46 -0.45 -10.16
CA GLU A 183 2.00 -1.59 -9.34
C GLU A 183 3.12 -2.62 -9.15
N LYS A 184 3.78 -3.01 -10.24
CA LYS A 184 4.91 -3.97 -10.24
C LYS A 184 6.02 -3.55 -9.28
N GLU A 185 6.52 -2.32 -9.41
CA GLU A 185 7.59 -1.80 -8.57
C GLU A 185 7.16 -1.69 -7.10
N ALA A 186 5.90 -1.33 -6.87
CA ALA A 186 5.34 -1.21 -5.53
C ALA A 186 5.28 -2.57 -4.80
N PHE A 187 4.94 -3.65 -5.51
CA PHE A 187 4.93 -5.01 -4.97
C PHE A 187 6.33 -5.64 -4.87
N ILE A 188 7.24 -5.36 -5.81
CA ILE A 188 8.64 -5.81 -5.70
C ILE A 188 9.27 -5.31 -4.39
N ALA A 189 8.97 -4.06 -3.99
CA ALA A 189 9.45 -3.48 -2.75
C ALA A 189 8.69 -3.96 -1.49
N ASP A 190 7.58 -4.69 -1.63
CA ASP A 190 6.74 -5.11 -0.51
C ASP A 190 7.23 -6.42 0.12
N THR A 191 7.43 -6.39 1.44
CA THR A 191 7.94 -7.56 2.18
C THR A 191 6.92 -8.70 2.24
N THR A 192 5.62 -8.40 2.25
CA THR A 192 4.56 -9.42 2.29
C THR A 192 4.54 -10.20 0.97
N PHE A 193 4.70 -9.51 -0.16
CA PHE A 193 4.85 -10.13 -1.47
C PHE A 193 6.10 -10.98 -1.57
N GLN A 194 7.26 -10.48 -1.11
CA GLN A 194 8.50 -11.26 -1.06
C GLN A 194 8.35 -12.53 -0.20
N GLU A 195 7.70 -12.42 0.97
CA GLU A 195 7.39 -13.57 1.82
C GLU A 195 6.42 -14.56 1.14
N LYS A 196 5.42 -14.08 0.38
CA LYS A 196 4.52 -14.92 -0.41
C LYS A 196 5.29 -15.77 -1.42
N LEU A 197 6.22 -15.16 -2.18
CA LEU A 197 7.07 -15.89 -3.13
C LEU A 197 7.97 -16.90 -2.40
N LEU A 198 8.60 -16.51 -1.30
CA LEU A 198 9.48 -17.41 -0.55
C LEU A 198 8.72 -18.60 0.07
N ASN A 199 7.48 -18.40 0.53
CA ASN A 199 6.61 -19.47 1.00
C ASN A 199 6.27 -20.49 -0.10
N GLN A 200 6.16 -20.06 -1.37
CA GLN A 200 5.95 -20.98 -2.49
C GLN A 200 7.19 -21.87 -2.72
N VAL A 201 8.40 -21.32 -2.60
CA VAL A 201 9.64 -22.11 -2.62
C VAL A 201 9.65 -23.16 -1.50
N VAL A 202 9.35 -22.75 -0.27
CA VAL A 202 9.30 -23.68 0.89
C VAL A 202 8.26 -24.77 0.69
N SER A 203 7.08 -24.44 0.13
CA SER A 203 6.01 -25.39 -0.15
C SER A 203 6.41 -26.40 -1.22
N TYR A 204 7.11 -25.96 -2.27
CA TYR A 204 7.69 -26.84 -3.27
C TYR A 204 8.67 -27.85 -2.67
N TYR A 205 9.68 -27.39 -1.92
CA TYR A 205 10.65 -28.30 -1.30
C TYR A 205 10.01 -29.25 -0.26
N SER A 206 9.02 -28.76 0.49
CA SER A 206 8.28 -29.59 1.46
C SER A 206 7.47 -30.68 0.77
N SER A 207 6.79 -30.37 -0.34
CA SER A 207 6.06 -31.36 -1.13
C SER A 207 6.99 -32.31 -1.90
N MET A 208 8.17 -31.86 -2.32
CA MET A 208 9.21 -32.73 -2.86
C MET A 208 9.69 -33.75 -1.80
N ASN A 209 9.86 -33.32 -0.54
CA ASN A 209 10.16 -34.22 0.56
C ASN A 209 9.05 -35.26 0.80
N GLN A 210 7.78 -34.86 0.67
CA GLN A 210 6.66 -35.80 0.71
C GLN A 210 6.74 -36.80 -0.44
N GLY A 211 7.09 -36.37 -1.65
CA GLY A 211 7.25 -37.26 -2.79
C GLY A 211 8.39 -38.27 -2.61
N ILE A 212 9.52 -37.85 -2.03
CA ILE A 212 10.60 -38.76 -1.64
C ILE A 212 10.06 -39.84 -0.68
N GLN A 213 9.40 -39.43 0.41
CA GLN A 213 8.83 -40.36 1.38
C GLN A 213 7.74 -41.26 0.78
N ASN A 214 6.98 -40.75 -0.18
CA ASN A 214 5.95 -41.47 -0.92
C ASN A 214 6.52 -42.25 -2.10
N ASN A 215 7.60 -42.99 -1.87
CA ASN A 215 8.14 -43.93 -2.85
C ASN A 215 8.62 -43.28 -4.17
N LEU A 216 9.19 -42.08 -4.06
CA LEU A 216 9.64 -41.24 -5.19
C LEU A 216 8.50 -40.87 -6.15
N ASP A 217 7.32 -40.58 -5.60
CA ASP A 217 6.14 -40.11 -6.33
C ASP A 217 5.98 -38.60 -6.17
N PHE A 218 6.27 -37.87 -7.23
CA PHE A 218 6.27 -36.42 -7.32
C PHE A 218 5.05 -35.87 -8.07
N SER A 219 4.05 -36.70 -8.38
CA SER A 219 2.84 -36.29 -9.08
C SER A 219 2.03 -35.22 -8.32
N GLU A 220 2.08 -35.25 -6.99
CA GLU A 220 1.36 -34.34 -6.09
C GLU A 220 2.22 -33.18 -5.56
N VAL A 221 3.38 -32.90 -6.17
CA VAL A 221 4.22 -31.75 -5.80
C VAL A 221 3.43 -30.45 -5.99
N THR A 222 3.39 -29.62 -4.95
CA THR A 222 2.67 -28.33 -4.94
C THR A 222 3.62 -27.17 -5.22
N GLY A 223 3.08 -26.01 -5.64
CA GLY A 223 3.88 -24.81 -5.86
C GLY A 223 4.81 -24.88 -7.09
N ALA A 224 4.50 -25.75 -8.05
CA ALA A 224 5.25 -25.90 -9.30
C ALA A 224 4.31 -26.07 -10.50
N GLU A 225 4.76 -25.68 -11.69
CA GLU A 225 4.05 -25.95 -12.94
C GLU A 225 3.97 -27.47 -13.20
N ASP A 226 2.90 -27.91 -13.88
CA ASP A 226 2.72 -29.33 -14.22
C ASP A 226 3.88 -29.90 -15.05
N LYS A 227 4.49 -29.07 -15.92
CA LYS A 227 5.67 -29.46 -16.68
C LYS A 227 6.89 -29.69 -15.78
N THR A 228 7.07 -28.86 -14.77
CA THR A 228 8.13 -29.01 -13.75
C THR A 228 7.93 -30.30 -12.97
N LYS A 229 6.70 -30.57 -12.51
CA LYS A 229 6.35 -31.83 -11.81
C LYS A 229 6.61 -33.06 -12.69
N ALA A 230 6.18 -33.03 -13.95
CA ALA A 230 6.39 -34.13 -14.89
C ALA A 230 7.88 -34.38 -15.15
N THR A 231 8.68 -33.33 -15.26
CA THR A 231 10.14 -33.43 -15.45
C THR A 231 10.82 -34.02 -14.21
N LEU A 232 10.40 -33.61 -13.01
CA LEU A 232 10.89 -34.15 -11.75
C LEU A 232 10.56 -35.66 -11.64
N GLN A 233 9.30 -36.04 -11.91
CA GLN A 233 8.88 -37.43 -11.91
C GLN A 233 9.70 -38.27 -12.91
N GLN A 234 9.83 -37.79 -14.15
CA GLN A 234 10.58 -38.48 -15.19
C GLN A 234 12.05 -38.68 -14.81
N THR A 235 12.66 -37.68 -14.17
CA THR A 235 14.04 -37.76 -13.67
C THR A 235 14.18 -38.90 -12.66
N PHE A 236 13.32 -38.94 -11.63
CA PHE A 236 13.40 -39.97 -10.60
C PHE A 236 12.99 -41.35 -11.10
N ASP A 237 12.04 -41.47 -12.02
CA ASP A 237 11.71 -42.73 -12.68
C ASP A 237 12.90 -43.31 -13.45
N GLY A 238 13.66 -42.44 -14.13
CA GLY A 238 14.89 -42.82 -14.82
C GLY A 238 16.03 -43.22 -13.88
N LEU A 239 16.15 -42.56 -12.73
CA LEU A 239 17.17 -42.85 -11.72
C LEU A 239 16.85 -44.09 -10.87
N ARG A 240 15.56 -44.36 -10.62
CA ARG A 240 15.07 -45.41 -9.70
C ARG A 240 15.76 -46.78 -9.83
N PRO A 241 16.05 -47.33 -11.02
CA PRO A 241 16.73 -48.63 -11.14
C PRO A 241 18.16 -48.63 -10.57
N TYR A 242 18.77 -47.46 -10.44
CA TYR A 242 20.17 -47.24 -10.10
C TYR A 242 20.38 -46.68 -8.69
N VAL A 243 19.31 -46.47 -7.90
CA VAL A 243 19.40 -45.82 -6.60
C VAL A 243 18.98 -46.78 -5.47
N GLU A 244 19.76 -46.82 -4.40
CA GLU A 244 19.51 -47.57 -3.16
C GLU A 244 18.78 -46.70 -2.14
N SER A 245 19.16 -45.42 -2.03
CA SER A 245 18.48 -44.47 -1.14
C SER A 245 18.58 -43.04 -1.64
N VAL A 246 17.60 -42.23 -1.24
CA VAL A 246 17.56 -40.78 -1.46
C VAL A 246 17.28 -40.11 -0.12
N GLU A 247 18.09 -39.14 0.25
CA GLU A 247 17.89 -38.31 1.43
C GLU A 247 17.89 -36.84 1.04
N GLN A 248 16.93 -36.07 1.55
CA GLN A 248 16.90 -34.63 1.38
C GLN A 248 16.64 -33.96 2.73
N THR A 249 17.37 -32.88 3.02
CA THR A 249 17.18 -32.05 4.21
C THR A 249 17.28 -30.58 3.86
N PHE A 250 16.48 -29.74 4.51
CA PHE A 250 16.58 -28.28 4.47
C PHE A 250 15.91 -27.67 5.71
N GLN A 251 16.26 -26.44 6.04
CA GLN A 251 15.66 -25.66 7.11
C GLN A 251 15.51 -24.18 6.76
N GLU A 252 16.41 -23.65 5.94
CA GLU A 252 16.57 -22.21 5.72
C GLU A 252 16.48 -21.84 4.24
N PHE A 253 15.74 -20.75 3.98
CA PHE A 253 15.63 -20.11 2.69
C PHE A 253 15.83 -18.60 2.86
N ILE A 254 16.70 -18.02 2.04
CA ILE A 254 16.99 -16.58 2.04
C ILE A 254 16.86 -16.09 0.60
N MET A 255 15.97 -15.14 0.37
CA MET A 255 15.80 -14.46 -0.89
C MET A 255 16.62 -13.17 -0.91
N ASN A 256 17.34 -12.91 -1.99
CA ASN A 256 17.94 -11.60 -2.25
C ASN A 256 16.87 -10.65 -2.81
N SER A 257 16.32 -9.77 -1.97
CA SER A 257 15.23 -8.87 -2.36
C SER A 257 15.62 -7.91 -3.48
N GLU A 258 16.90 -7.57 -3.62
CA GLU A 258 17.38 -6.68 -4.70
C GLU A 258 17.45 -7.35 -6.07
N SER A 259 17.50 -8.68 -6.10
CA SER A 259 17.49 -9.46 -7.35
C SER A 259 16.07 -9.68 -7.89
N LEU A 260 15.05 -9.44 -7.06
CA LEU A 260 13.66 -9.66 -7.45
C LEU A 260 13.29 -8.74 -8.60
N LYS A 261 12.85 -9.35 -9.69
CA LYS A 261 12.26 -8.66 -10.84
C LYS A 261 11.03 -9.41 -11.31
N ILE A 262 10.09 -8.66 -11.87
CA ILE A 262 8.89 -9.20 -12.51
C ILE A 262 8.95 -8.83 -14.00
N GLU A 263 8.99 -9.85 -14.85
CA GLU A 263 9.02 -9.73 -16.31
C GLU A 263 7.78 -10.38 -16.92
N GLY A 264 7.60 -10.27 -18.24
CA GLY A 264 6.48 -10.89 -18.96
C GLY A 264 5.30 -9.94 -19.20
N SER A 265 4.24 -10.47 -19.79
CA SER A 265 2.98 -9.76 -20.01
C SER A 265 2.14 -9.72 -18.74
N ASP A 266 1.20 -8.79 -18.66
CA ASP A 266 0.29 -8.66 -17.51
C ASP A 266 -0.56 -9.93 -17.28
N ASP A 267 -0.80 -10.70 -18.34
CA ASP A 267 -1.51 -11.97 -18.26
C ASP A 267 -0.67 -13.14 -17.73
N GLU A 268 0.66 -13.09 -17.89
CA GLU A 268 1.57 -14.19 -17.54
C GLU A 268 2.86 -13.63 -16.91
N PRO A 269 2.77 -12.92 -15.76
CA PRO A 269 3.93 -12.32 -15.14
C PRO A 269 4.85 -13.41 -14.57
N THR A 270 6.15 -13.16 -14.69
CA THR A 270 7.22 -14.06 -14.29
C THR A 270 8.10 -13.39 -13.25
N ALA A 271 8.18 -13.94 -12.05
CA ALA A 271 9.05 -13.48 -10.98
C ALA A 271 10.38 -14.22 -11.03
N ILE A 272 11.48 -13.47 -10.99
CA ILE A 272 12.85 -14.02 -11.02
C ILE A 272 13.62 -13.43 -9.84
N PHE A 273 14.27 -14.26 -9.05
CA PHE A 273 15.08 -13.83 -7.92
C PHE A 273 16.16 -14.84 -7.55
N ASP A 274 17.23 -14.37 -6.92
CA ASP A 274 18.28 -15.20 -6.32
C ASP A 274 17.81 -15.72 -4.96
N LEU A 275 18.07 -17.00 -4.73
CA LEU A 275 17.72 -17.74 -3.52
C LEU A 275 18.97 -18.42 -2.97
N TYR A 276 19.15 -18.33 -1.67
CA TYR A 276 19.98 -19.24 -0.90
C TYR A 276 19.12 -20.24 -0.15
N THR A 277 19.54 -21.50 -0.12
CA THR A 277 18.96 -22.57 0.67
C THR A 277 20.04 -23.47 1.23
N ASP A 278 19.83 -24.02 2.43
CA ASP A 278 20.67 -25.05 3.02
C ASP A 278 20.29 -26.48 2.57
N THR A 279 19.57 -26.58 1.44
CA THR A 279 19.13 -27.87 0.90
C THR A 279 20.32 -28.78 0.60
N SER A 280 20.29 -29.97 1.19
CA SER A 280 21.24 -31.04 0.90
C SER A 280 20.48 -32.25 0.38
N LEU A 281 20.90 -32.76 -0.79
CA LEU A 281 20.39 -33.97 -1.41
C LEU A 281 21.52 -35.00 -1.47
N SER A 282 21.31 -36.18 -0.89
CA SER A 282 22.23 -37.32 -1.00
C SER A 282 21.53 -38.48 -1.70
N VAL A 283 22.23 -39.09 -2.65
CA VAL A 283 21.76 -40.25 -3.43
C VAL A 283 22.81 -41.36 -3.32
N GLU A 284 22.41 -42.51 -2.78
CA GLU A 284 23.23 -43.72 -2.80
C GLU A 284 22.91 -44.52 -4.07
N ALA A 285 23.90 -44.72 -4.94
CA ALA A 285 23.72 -45.40 -6.23
C ALA A 285 24.26 -46.83 -6.25
N LYS A 286 23.58 -47.70 -7.00
CA LYS A 286 24.01 -49.07 -7.35
C LYS A 286 25.00 -49.02 -8.51
N THR A 287 26.26 -49.34 -8.25
CA THR A 287 27.22 -49.56 -9.36
C THR A 287 27.17 -51.01 -9.86
N ALA A 288 27.59 -51.23 -11.11
CA ALA A 288 27.64 -52.56 -11.75
C ALA A 288 28.48 -53.59 -10.97
N ASP A 289 29.40 -53.12 -10.12
CA ASP A 289 30.28 -53.95 -9.28
C ASP A 289 29.77 -54.14 -7.84
N LYS A 290 28.53 -53.72 -7.54
CA LYS A 290 27.95 -53.68 -6.17
C LYS A 290 28.71 -52.78 -5.18
N LYS A 291 29.42 -51.77 -5.66
CA LYS A 291 29.92 -50.68 -4.81
C LYS A 291 28.82 -49.62 -4.69
N THR A 292 28.59 -49.13 -3.49
CA THR A 292 27.72 -47.98 -3.26
C THR A 292 28.54 -46.72 -3.51
N GLU A 293 28.05 -45.83 -4.36
CA GLU A 293 28.60 -44.48 -4.54
C GLU A 293 27.59 -43.47 -3.98
N GLU A 294 28.04 -42.59 -3.09
CA GLU A 294 27.24 -41.51 -2.53
C GLU A 294 27.48 -40.23 -3.35
N ILE A 295 26.41 -39.68 -3.90
CA ILE A 295 26.41 -38.41 -4.62
C ILE A 295 25.69 -37.40 -3.75
N THR A 296 26.44 -36.44 -3.21
CA THR A 296 25.87 -35.33 -2.43
C THR A 296 25.90 -34.04 -3.24
N ASN A 297 24.74 -33.40 -3.36
CA ASN A 297 24.61 -32.03 -3.85
C ASN A 297 24.27 -31.10 -2.67
N ALA A 298 25.08 -30.07 -2.48
CA ALA A 298 24.91 -29.01 -1.48
C ALA A 298 25.11 -27.65 -2.15
N SER A 299 24.62 -27.51 -3.38
CA SER A 299 24.53 -26.21 -4.04
C SER A 299 23.50 -25.38 -3.29
N ASN A 300 23.97 -24.29 -2.68
CA ASN A 300 23.13 -23.49 -1.82
C ASN A 300 22.50 -22.30 -2.53
N ASN A 301 23.01 -21.89 -3.68
CA ASN A 301 22.53 -20.69 -4.40
C ASN A 301 21.87 -21.06 -5.71
N ALA A 302 20.68 -20.52 -5.94
CA ALA A 302 19.92 -20.74 -7.16
C ALA A 302 19.25 -19.45 -7.65
N VAL A 303 18.99 -19.39 -8.96
CA VAL A 303 18.02 -18.46 -9.53
C VAL A 303 16.67 -19.16 -9.62
N VAL A 304 15.67 -18.60 -8.96
CA VAL A 304 14.30 -19.08 -9.00
C VAL A 304 13.54 -18.32 -10.07
N THR A 305 12.82 -19.06 -10.92
CA THR A 305 11.84 -18.50 -11.86
C THR A 305 10.47 -19.05 -11.50
N MET A 306 9.52 -18.15 -11.25
CA MET A 306 8.11 -18.47 -11.02
C MET A 306 7.23 -17.80 -12.05
N GLN A 307 6.20 -18.49 -12.52
CA GLN A 307 5.16 -17.93 -13.37
C GLN A 307 3.84 -17.86 -12.57
N PHE A 308 3.10 -16.77 -12.70
CA PHE A 308 1.76 -16.68 -12.12
C PHE A 308 0.76 -17.47 -12.97
N ASP A 309 0.05 -18.39 -12.35
CA ASP A 309 -1.04 -19.13 -12.97
C ASP A 309 -2.38 -18.45 -12.66
N GLN A 310 -3.02 -17.89 -13.68
CA GLN A 310 -4.31 -17.20 -13.53
C GLN A 310 -5.45 -18.13 -13.10
N GLY A 311 -5.38 -19.42 -13.43
CA GLY A 311 -6.45 -20.38 -13.13
C GLY A 311 -6.45 -20.82 -11.66
N ALA A 312 -5.27 -20.96 -11.08
CA ALA A 312 -5.03 -21.30 -9.69
C ALA A 312 -4.89 -20.07 -8.78
N GLU A 313 -4.69 -18.87 -9.35
CA GLU A 313 -4.41 -17.62 -8.64
C GLU A 313 -3.14 -17.70 -7.77
N GLU A 314 -2.13 -18.44 -8.24
CA GLU A 314 -0.92 -18.78 -7.49
C GLU A 314 0.36 -18.60 -8.32
N TRP A 315 1.46 -18.29 -7.62
CA TRP A 315 2.80 -18.29 -8.21
C TRP A 315 3.37 -19.70 -8.18
N LEU A 316 3.72 -20.24 -9.35
CA LEU A 316 4.21 -21.60 -9.51
C LEU A 316 5.67 -21.62 -9.98
N ILE A 317 6.46 -22.51 -9.41
CA ILE A 317 7.85 -22.70 -9.81
C ILE A 317 7.94 -23.30 -11.21
N GLN A 318 8.61 -22.55 -12.08
CA GLN A 318 9.00 -22.97 -13.42
C GLN A 318 10.39 -23.60 -13.41
N SER A 319 11.36 -22.98 -12.72
CA SER A 319 12.71 -23.51 -12.61
C SER A 319 13.44 -23.04 -11.35
N ILE A 320 14.37 -23.86 -10.87
CA ILE A 320 15.37 -23.50 -9.87
C ILE A 320 16.73 -23.87 -10.46
N ASP A 321 17.52 -22.87 -10.84
CA ASP A 321 18.80 -23.06 -11.53
C ASP A 321 19.98 -22.82 -10.59
N PHE A 322 20.77 -23.86 -10.35
CA PHE A 322 21.95 -23.83 -9.48
C PHE A 322 23.26 -23.50 -10.22
N GLU A 323 23.23 -23.21 -11.53
CA GLU A 323 24.39 -22.81 -12.33
C GLU A 323 24.80 -21.34 -12.09
N THR A 324 24.92 -20.93 -10.82
CA THR A 324 25.24 -19.56 -10.40
C THR A 324 26.72 -19.40 -10.02
N TYR A 325 27.37 -18.29 -10.41
CA TYR A 325 28.83 -18.14 -10.34
C TYR A 325 29.36 -17.57 -9.01
N THR A 326 28.57 -16.83 -8.22
CA THR A 326 28.74 -16.46 -6.79
C THR A 326 27.48 -15.67 -6.37
N GLN A 327 26.98 -15.72 -5.13
CA GLN A 327 27.29 -14.70 -4.11
C GLN A 327 26.72 -15.16 -2.76
N GLN A 328 27.50 -14.96 -1.69
CA GLN A 328 27.18 -15.41 -0.34
C GLN A 328 26.01 -14.59 0.23
N PRO A 329 25.06 -15.19 0.97
CA PRO A 329 23.94 -14.45 1.56
C PRO A 329 24.37 -13.30 2.45
N ASP A 330 25.54 -13.43 3.10
CA ASP A 330 26.14 -12.42 3.97
C ASP A 330 26.55 -11.13 3.21
N GLU A 331 26.61 -11.17 1.88
CA GLU A 331 26.94 -10.01 1.02
C GLU A 331 25.68 -9.29 0.49
N TRP A 332 24.48 -9.83 0.73
CA TRP A 332 23.23 -9.22 0.28
C TRP A 332 22.77 -8.10 1.22
N SER A 333 22.46 -6.94 0.66
CA SER A 333 22.04 -5.75 1.42
C SER A 333 20.61 -5.84 1.95
N HIS A 334 19.70 -6.47 1.21
CA HIS A 334 18.31 -6.65 1.60
C HIS A 334 17.87 -8.09 1.34
N THR A 335 17.33 -8.74 2.37
CA THR A 335 16.94 -10.14 2.31
C THR A 335 15.62 -10.41 2.99
N SER A 336 14.84 -11.30 2.40
CA SER A 336 13.69 -11.95 3.04
C SER A 336 14.06 -13.39 3.41
N LYS A 337 13.70 -13.84 4.63
CA LYS A 337 14.19 -15.11 5.18
C LYS A 337 13.07 -15.91 5.83
N ILE A 338 13.04 -17.21 5.53
CA ILE A 338 12.22 -18.19 6.22
C ILE A 338 13.14 -19.26 6.82
N THR A 339 12.95 -19.53 8.11
CA THR A 339 13.62 -20.63 8.82
C THR A 339 12.54 -21.51 9.44
N LEU A 340 12.52 -22.78 9.06
CA LEU A 340 11.59 -23.75 9.64
C LEU A 340 11.96 -24.04 11.11
N PRO A 341 10.96 -24.28 11.98
CA PRO A 341 11.22 -24.60 13.39
C PRO A 341 12.13 -25.81 13.57
N ASP A 342 11.93 -26.82 12.71
CA ASP A 342 12.74 -28.04 12.64
C ASP A 342 13.18 -28.25 11.18
N ALA A 343 14.37 -28.83 11.00
CA ALA A 343 14.84 -29.23 9.68
C ALA A 343 13.86 -30.23 9.05
N ASN A 344 13.36 -29.90 7.87
CA ASN A 344 12.50 -30.78 7.08
C ASN A 344 13.36 -31.84 6.41
N LYS A 345 13.05 -33.11 6.68
CA LYS A 345 13.86 -34.25 6.27
C LYS A 345 13.02 -35.31 5.59
N ALA A 346 13.51 -35.82 4.46
CA ALA A 346 12.94 -36.95 3.78
C ALA A 346 14.01 -38.02 3.52
N ARG A 347 13.59 -39.28 3.64
CA ARG A 347 14.40 -40.43 3.25
C ARG A 347 13.53 -41.46 2.55
N TRP A 348 14.04 -41.92 1.42
CA TRP A 348 13.56 -43.10 0.70
C TRP A 348 14.66 -44.15 0.65
N GLN A 349 14.29 -45.42 0.78
CA GLN A 349 15.17 -46.56 0.56
C GLN A 349 14.49 -47.59 -0.32
N GLU A 350 15.25 -48.27 -1.15
CA GLU A 350 14.74 -49.37 -1.96
C GLU A 350 14.10 -50.46 -1.07
N GLY A 351 12.88 -50.87 -1.41
CA GLY A 351 12.13 -51.89 -0.65
C GLY A 351 11.40 -51.34 0.58
N GLN A 352 11.53 -50.04 0.87
CA GLN A 352 10.67 -49.36 1.84
C GLN A 352 9.22 -49.37 1.33
N LYS A 353 8.30 -49.95 2.11
CA LYS A 353 6.86 -49.82 1.84
C LYS A 353 6.43 -48.37 2.08
N SER A 354 5.59 -47.82 1.21
CA SER A 354 5.03 -46.48 1.39
C SER A 354 4.37 -46.37 2.77
N GLN A 355 4.58 -45.25 3.47
CA GLN A 355 3.81 -44.92 4.66
C GLN A 355 2.42 -44.45 4.20
N GLY A 356 1.58 -45.40 3.80
CA GLY A 356 0.26 -45.11 3.22
C GLY A 356 -0.72 -46.28 3.18
N GLU A 357 -0.46 -47.38 3.91
CA GLU A 357 -1.47 -48.39 4.23
C GLU A 357 -1.61 -48.50 5.76
N ILE A 358 -2.45 -47.65 6.34
CA ILE A 358 -3.19 -47.93 7.58
C ILE A 358 -4.67 -47.74 7.29
#